data_AF-A0A955JBW5-F1
#
_entry.id   AF-A0A955JBW5-F1
#
_cell.length_a   1.000
_cell.length_b   1.000
_cell.length_c   1.000
_cell.angle_alpha   90.00
_cell.angle_beta   90.00
_cell.angle_gamma   90.00
#
_symmetry.space_group_name_H-M   'P 1'
#
loop_
_entity.id
_entity.type
_entity.pdbx_description
1 polymer ?
#
loop_
_entity_poly.entity_id
_entity_poly.type
_entity_poly.pdbx_seq_one_letter_code
_entity_poly.pdbx_strand_id
1 'polypeptide(L)'
;MNFLAHGHRWLDRPDRLAGTALPDWLSLLAPASRLRGRALGLPEREDRSAEAEVLRGVRIHHAEDRWFHQQPAFEELVREGTAALRAAYPGGAEDRRFKPRFLAHVAVEVLLDAWLLEREPG
;
A
#
# COMPACT_ATOMS: atom_id res chain seq x y z
N MET A 1 -2.61 -1.20 -1.24
CA MET A 1 -2.70 -0.01 -2.10
C MET A 1 -3.17 1.19 -1.29
N ASN A 2 -2.24 1.71 -0.48
CA ASN A 2 -2.22 3.10 -0.07
C ASN A 2 -1.20 3.82 -0.96
N PHE A 3 -1.58 4.84 -1.70
CA PHE A 3 -0.60 5.59 -2.49
C PHE A 3 -0.06 6.77 -1.70
N LEU A 4 -0.96 7.51 -1.05
CA LEU A 4 -0.56 8.70 -0.33
C LEU A 4 0.11 8.33 1.00
N ALA A 5 -0.42 7.35 1.75
CA ALA A 5 0.15 6.98 3.04
C ALA A 5 1.62 6.58 2.97
N HIS A 6 2.05 5.95 1.86
CA HIS A 6 3.45 5.60 1.62
C HIS A 6 4.31 6.78 1.13
N GLY A 7 3.70 7.73 0.42
CA GLY A 7 4.41 8.76 -0.33
C GLY A 7 4.40 10.16 0.29
N HIS A 8 3.47 10.48 1.18
CA HIS A 8 3.19 11.86 1.59
C HIS A 8 4.38 12.57 2.25
N ARG A 9 5.31 11.80 2.87
CA ARG A 9 6.53 12.34 3.48
C ARG A 9 7.65 12.64 2.49
N TRP A 10 7.46 12.28 1.22
CA TRP A 10 8.50 12.28 0.19
C TRP A 10 8.10 13.09 -1.05
N LEU A 11 7.13 14.01 -0.91
CA LEU A 11 6.66 14.85 -2.02
C LEU A 11 7.77 15.75 -2.60
N ASP A 12 8.80 16.06 -1.82
CA ASP A 12 10.01 16.80 -2.22
C ASP A 12 11.11 15.90 -2.83
N ARG A 13 10.90 14.58 -2.86
CA ARG A 13 11.85 13.56 -3.33
C ARG A 13 11.20 12.68 -4.42
N PRO A 14 11.11 13.17 -5.68
CA PRO A 14 10.30 12.52 -6.71
C PRO A 14 10.71 11.07 -7.01
N ASP A 15 12.02 10.77 -7.07
CA ASP A 15 12.50 9.40 -7.34
C ASP A 15 12.18 8.44 -6.18
N ARG A 16 12.27 8.93 -4.94
CA ARG A 16 11.90 8.15 -3.75
C ARG A 16 10.40 7.92 -3.69
N LEU A 17 9.60 8.95 -3.97
CA LEU A 17 8.14 8.86 -4.08
C LEU A 17 7.72 7.85 -5.16
N ALA A 18 8.37 7.88 -6.33
CA ALA A 18 8.13 6.87 -7.36
C ALA A 18 8.47 5.46 -6.84
N GLY A 19 9.58 5.33 -6.10
CA GLY A 19 9.98 4.09 -5.45
C GLY A 19 8.94 3.55 -4.46
N THR A 20 8.22 4.41 -3.72
CA THR A 20 7.18 3.95 -2.78
C THR A 20 5.94 3.40 -3.47
N ALA A 21 5.66 3.79 -4.72
CA ALA A 21 4.53 3.29 -5.50
C ALA A 21 4.89 2.10 -6.41
N LEU A 22 6.18 1.96 -6.77
CA LEU A 22 6.67 0.98 -7.73
C LEU A 22 6.29 -0.49 -7.42
N PRO A 23 6.32 -0.99 -6.16
CA PRO A 23 5.94 -2.36 -5.85
C PRO A 23 4.47 -2.69 -6.21
N ASP A 24 3.57 -1.73 -5.99
CA ASP A 24 2.16 -1.86 -6.33
C ASP A 24 1.95 -1.80 -7.86
N TRP A 25 2.62 -0.86 -8.54
CA TRP A 25 2.58 -0.78 -10.01
C TRP A 25 3.06 -2.06 -10.68
N LEU A 26 4.18 -2.63 -10.20
CA LEU A 26 4.71 -3.89 -10.75
C LEU A 26 3.82 -5.08 -10.41
N SER A 27 3.17 -5.09 -9.25
CA SER A 27 2.22 -6.16 -8.90
C SER A 27 1.00 -6.20 -9.83
N LEU A 28 0.63 -5.06 -10.43
CA LEU A 28 -0.44 -4.93 -11.40
C LEU A 28 0.03 -5.19 -12.85
N LEU A 29 1.13 -4.58 -13.26
CA LEU A 29 1.58 -4.55 -14.66
C LEU A 29 2.48 -5.74 -15.03
N ALA A 30 3.28 -6.23 -14.09
CA ALA A 30 4.30 -7.25 -14.33
C ALA A 30 4.50 -8.13 -13.07
N PRO A 31 3.51 -8.95 -12.68
CA PRO A 31 3.56 -9.72 -11.43
C PRO A 31 4.72 -10.73 -11.36
N ALA A 32 5.31 -11.11 -12.50
CA ALA A 32 6.54 -11.90 -12.57
C ALA A 32 7.79 -11.13 -12.11
N SER A 33 7.75 -9.80 -12.17
CA SER A 33 8.84 -8.88 -11.81
C SER A 33 8.65 -8.24 -10.43
N ARG A 34 7.88 -8.89 -9.54
CA ARG A 34 7.65 -8.40 -8.17
C ARG A 34 8.98 -8.18 -7.45
N LEU A 35 9.21 -6.94 -7.05
CA LEU A 35 10.31 -6.57 -6.17
C LEU A 35 10.04 -7.18 -4.80
N ARG A 36 10.93 -8.07 -4.35
CA ARG A 36 10.90 -8.60 -2.99
C ARG A 36 11.96 -7.86 -2.19
N GLY A 37 11.55 -7.04 -1.22
CA GLY A 37 12.46 -6.15 -0.48
C GLY A 37 13.73 -6.80 0.12
N ARG A 38 13.72 -8.12 0.39
CA ARG A 38 14.90 -8.86 0.90
C ARG A 38 16.00 -9.07 -0.15
N ALA A 39 15.69 -8.97 -1.45
CA ALA A 39 16.63 -9.16 -2.55
C ALA A 39 17.27 -7.86 -3.05
N LEU A 40 16.84 -6.71 -2.53
CA LEU A 40 17.36 -5.40 -2.93
C LEU A 40 18.56 -5.05 -2.06
N GLY A 41 19.72 -4.89 -2.70
CA GLY A 41 20.91 -4.32 -2.07
C GLY A 41 20.61 -2.96 -1.44
N LEU A 42 21.31 -2.64 -0.36
CA LEU A 42 21.22 -1.31 0.26
C LEU A 42 22.14 -0.37 -0.53
N PRO A 43 21.61 0.68 -1.17
CA PRO A 43 22.48 1.72 -1.71
C PRO A 43 23.24 2.37 -0.54
N GLU A 44 24.51 2.71 -0.78
CA GLU A 44 25.35 3.44 0.17
C GLU A 44 24.61 4.69 0.67
N ARG A 45 24.79 5.06 1.93
CA ARG A 45 23.95 6.11 2.56
C ARG A 45 24.12 7.47 1.86
N GLU A 46 25.31 7.71 1.32
CA GLU A 46 25.73 8.91 0.64
C GLU A 46 25.31 8.95 -0.84
N ASP A 47 24.87 7.81 -1.42
CA ASP A 47 24.40 7.75 -2.80
C ASP A 47 23.04 8.45 -2.95
N ARG A 48 23.02 9.47 -3.82
CA ARG A 48 21.85 10.32 -4.12
C ARG A 48 21.41 10.19 -5.58
N SER A 49 21.86 9.17 -6.29
CA SER A 49 21.37 8.84 -7.63
C SER A 49 19.86 8.56 -7.60
N ALA A 50 19.21 8.76 -8.74
CA ALA A 50 17.78 8.47 -8.89
C ALA A 50 17.50 6.98 -8.60
N GLU A 51 18.40 6.10 -9.05
CA GLU A 51 18.34 4.66 -8.81
C GLU A 51 18.40 4.34 -7.31
N ALA A 52 19.31 4.96 -6.56
CA ALA A 52 19.39 4.78 -5.12
C ALA A 52 18.12 5.27 -4.41
N GLU A 53 17.56 6.41 -4.83
CA GLU A 53 16.34 6.96 -4.24
C GLU A 53 15.12 6.08 -4.52
N VAL A 54 14.96 5.55 -5.74
CA VAL A 54 13.92 4.56 -6.08
C VAL A 54 14.04 3.32 -5.21
N LEU A 55 15.25 2.76 -5.07
CA LEU A 55 15.48 1.59 -4.23
C LEU A 55 15.14 1.86 -2.75
N ARG A 56 15.45 3.05 -2.23
CA ARG A 56 15.04 3.46 -0.88
C ARG A 56 13.52 3.52 -0.75
N GLY A 57 12.82 4.10 -1.74
CA GLY A 57 11.36 4.15 -1.78
C GLY A 57 10.72 2.77 -1.73
N VAL A 58 11.22 1.82 -2.53
CA VAL A 58 10.72 0.43 -2.53
C VAL A 58 10.87 -0.22 -1.16
N ARG A 59 11.97 0.05 -0.46
CA ARG A 59 12.18 -0.48 0.90
C ARG A 59 11.25 0.15 1.92
N ILE A 60 11.02 1.47 1.83
CA ILE A 60 10.05 2.19 2.66
C ILE A 60 8.68 1.56 2.49
N HIS A 61 8.21 1.38 1.26
CA HIS A 61 6.96 0.71 0.95
C HIS A 61 6.84 -0.63 1.68
N HIS A 62 7.80 -1.54 1.53
CA HIS A 62 7.72 -2.86 2.16
C HIS A 62 7.77 -2.82 3.70
N ALA A 63 8.49 -1.86 4.28
CA ALA A 63 8.59 -1.72 5.72
C ALA A 63 7.28 -1.17 6.31
N GLU A 64 6.74 -0.11 5.70
CA GLU A 64 5.49 0.53 6.11
C GLU A 64 4.29 -0.38 5.85
N ASP A 65 4.22 -1.04 4.69
CA ASP A 65 3.18 -2.00 4.36
C ASP A 65 3.12 -3.12 5.40
N ARG A 66 4.28 -3.72 5.73
CA ARG A 66 4.35 -4.75 6.77
C ARG A 66 3.89 -4.23 8.12
N TRP A 67 4.36 -3.05 8.53
CA TRP A 67 4.01 -2.46 9.82
C TRP A 67 2.51 -2.13 9.90
N PHE A 68 1.95 -1.56 8.85
CA PHE A 68 0.54 -1.17 8.74
C PHE A 68 -0.39 -2.38 8.88
N HIS A 69 -0.09 -3.46 8.16
CA HIS A 69 -0.87 -4.70 8.20
C HIS A 69 -0.79 -5.45 9.53
N GLN A 70 0.16 -5.09 10.40
CA GLN A 70 0.29 -5.65 11.75
C GLN A 70 -0.48 -4.83 12.81
N GLN A 71 -1.08 -3.69 12.43
CA GLN A 71 -1.81 -2.87 13.39
C GLN A 71 -3.17 -3.51 13.75
N PRO A 72 -3.48 -3.69 15.05
CA PRO A 72 -4.77 -4.27 15.46
C PRO A 72 -5.98 -3.51 14.91
N ALA A 73 -5.89 -2.16 14.84
CA ALA A 73 -6.94 -1.31 14.29
C ALA A 73 -7.21 -1.59 12.80
N PHE A 74 -6.18 -1.90 12.01
CA PHE A 74 -6.35 -2.26 10.61
C PHE A 74 -7.10 -3.60 10.49
N GLU A 75 -6.67 -4.62 11.26
CA GLU A 75 -7.34 -5.93 11.25
C GLU A 75 -8.81 -5.83 11.67
N GLU A 76 -9.10 -5.01 12.67
CA GLU A 76 -10.46 -4.74 13.16
C GLU A 76 -11.32 -4.07 12.08
N LEU A 77 -10.85 -2.99 11.47
CA LEU A 77 -11.58 -2.29 10.40
C LEU A 77 -11.83 -3.20 9.19
N VAL A 78 -10.86 -4.02 8.80
CA VAL A 78 -11.03 -4.99 7.71
C VAL A 78 -12.06 -6.06 8.08
N ARG A 79 -12.05 -6.55 9.33
CA ARG A 79 -13.03 -7.54 9.81
C ARG A 79 -14.45 -6.96 9.77
N GLU A 80 -14.64 -5.76 10.30
CA GLU A 80 -15.93 -5.07 10.33
C GLU A 80 -16.44 -4.73 8.93
N GLY A 81 -15.58 -4.16 8.08
CA GLY A 81 -15.89 -3.89 6.68
C GLY A 81 -16.24 -5.17 5.91
N THR A 82 -15.56 -6.28 6.18
CA THR A 82 -15.89 -7.58 5.57
C THR A 82 -17.30 -8.04 5.94
N ALA A 83 -17.68 -7.90 7.21
CA ALA A 83 -19.01 -8.27 7.68
C ALA A 83 -20.10 -7.36 7.07
N ALA A 84 -19.87 -6.06 7.04
CA ALA A 84 -20.79 -5.08 6.44
C ALA A 84 -20.99 -5.35 4.93
N LEU A 85 -19.91 -5.59 4.20
CA LEU A 85 -19.96 -5.91 2.77
C LEU A 85 -20.73 -7.21 2.50
N ARG A 86 -20.57 -8.23 3.34
CA ARG A 86 -21.36 -9.48 3.22
C ARG A 86 -22.84 -9.26 3.46
N ALA A 87 -23.19 -8.47 4.48
CA ALA A 87 -24.58 -8.17 4.79
C ALA A 87 -25.27 -7.37 3.68
N ALA A 88 -24.54 -6.48 3.01
CA ALA A 88 -25.06 -5.65 1.93
C ALA A 88 -25.06 -6.33 0.55
N TYR A 89 -24.35 -7.45 0.37
CA TYR A 89 -24.15 -8.06 -0.95
C TYR A 89 -25.33 -8.97 -1.38
N PRO A 90 -26.06 -8.63 -2.45
CA PRO A 90 -27.26 -9.35 -2.85
C PRO A 90 -26.99 -10.73 -3.47
N GLY A 91 -25.76 -11.00 -3.92
CA GLY A 91 -25.39 -12.28 -4.54
C GLY A 91 -25.26 -13.46 -3.55
N GLY A 92 -25.44 -13.20 -2.25
CA GLY A 92 -25.41 -14.23 -1.21
C GLY A 92 -24.00 -14.78 -0.92
N ALA A 93 -23.93 -15.72 0.02
CA ALA A 93 -22.66 -16.30 0.48
C ALA A 93 -21.98 -17.24 -0.54
N GLU A 94 -22.70 -17.67 -1.57
CA GLU A 94 -22.25 -18.68 -2.55
C GLU A 94 -21.48 -18.07 -3.73
N ASP A 95 -21.58 -16.76 -4.00
CA ASP A 95 -20.82 -16.15 -5.09
C ASP A 95 -19.32 -16.06 -4.73
N ARG A 96 -18.57 -17.06 -5.20
CA ARG A 96 -17.12 -17.19 -4.99
C ARG A 96 -16.30 -16.06 -5.63
N ARG A 97 -16.88 -15.29 -6.55
CA ARG A 97 -16.21 -14.14 -7.18
C ARG A 97 -16.22 -12.93 -6.25
N PHE A 98 -17.17 -12.85 -5.33
CA PHE A 98 -17.19 -11.79 -4.34
C PHE A 98 -16.06 -11.98 -3.31
N LYS A 99 -15.16 -10.99 -3.24
CA LYS A 99 -14.01 -10.98 -2.33
C LYS A 99 -14.19 -9.92 -1.24
N PRO A 100 -15.12 -10.09 -0.29
CA PRO A 100 -15.48 -9.04 0.67
C PRO A 100 -14.30 -8.60 1.53
N ARG A 101 -13.43 -9.53 1.94
CA ARG A 101 -12.22 -9.19 2.71
C ARG A 101 -11.24 -8.32 1.91
N PHE A 102 -11.03 -8.65 0.64
CA PHE A 102 -10.16 -7.86 -0.23
C PHE A 102 -10.74 -6.46 -0.47
N LEU A 103 -12.05 -6.37 -0.69
CA LEU A 103 -12.71 -5.07 -0.85
C LEU A 103 -12.65 -4.24 0.43
N ALA A 104 -12.89 -4.84 1.60
CA ALA A 104 -12.75 -4.16 2.89
C ALA A 104 -11.31 -3.66 3.11
N HIS A 105 -10.32 -4.49 2.79
CA HIS A 105 -8.90 -4.12 2.83
C HIS A 105 -8.63 -2.87 1.99
N VAL A 106 -8.97 -2.89 0.70
CA VAL A 106 -8.73 -1.75 -0.19
C VAL A 106 -9.53 -0.52 0.25
N ALA A 107 -10.75 -0.70 0.77
CA ALA A 107 -11.55 0.41 1.28
C ALA A 107 -10.89 1.10 2.49
N VAL A 108 -10.36 0.33 3.45
CA VAL A 108 -9.64 0.90 4.61
C VAL A 108 -8.41 1.68 4.16
N GLU A 109 -7.68 1.15 3.18
CA GLU A 109 -6.53 1.83 2.59
C GLU A 109 -6.93 3.18 1.94
N VAL A 110 -7.94 3.18 1.07
CA VAL A 110 -8.43 4.41 0.41
C VAL A 110 -8.96 5.44 1.43
N LEU A 111 -9.66 4.99 2.47
CA LEU A 111 -10.16 5.87 3.53
C LEU A 111 -9.02 6.49 4.35
N LEU A 112 -7.92 5.76 4.57
CA LEU A 112 -6.74 6.31 5.21
C LEU A 112 -6.09 7.39 4.35
N ASP A 113 -5.93 7.15 3.04
CA ASP A 113 -5.42 8.16 2.10
C ASP A 113 -6.32 9.42 2.08
N ALA A 114 -7.64 9.25 2.09
CA ALA A 114 -8.59 10.37 2.15
C ALA A 114 -8.44 11.18 3.45
N TRP A 115 -8.35 10.50 4.60
CA TRP A 115 -8.13 11.16 5.89
C TRP A 115 -6.78 11.89 5.96
N LEU A 116 -5.74 11.34 5.34
CA LEU A 116 -4.44 12.01 5.23
C LEU A 116 -4.53 13.28 4.37
N LEU A 117 -5.20 13.23 3.22
CA LEU A 117 -5.41 14.41 2.37
C LEU A 117 -6.13 15.55 3.11
N GLU A 118 -7.14 15.23 3.92
CA GLU A 118 -7.86 16.25 4.69
C GLU A 118 -7.00 16.92 5.76
N ARG A 119 -6.02 16.20 6.31
CA ARG A 119 -5.17 16.68 7.42
C ARG A 119 -3.88 17.33 6.96
N GLU A 120 -3.33 16.85 5.86
CA GLU A 120 -2.06 17.28 5.28
C GLU A 120 -2.26 17.51 3.77
N PRO A 121 -2.94 18.60 3.35
CA PRO A 121 -3.31 18.82 1.95
C PRO A 121 -2.13 19.13 0.99
N GLY A 122 -0.89 19.16 1.48
CA GLY A 122 0.31 19.50 0.71
C GLY A 122 0.60 21.00 0.66
#